data_AF-A0A350QKJ0-F1
#
_entry.id   AF-A0A350QKJ0-F1
#
_cell.length_a   1.000
_cell.length_b   1.000
_cell.length_c   1.000
_cell.angle_alpha   90.00
_cell.angle_beta   90.00
_cell.angle_gamma   90.00
#
_symmetry.space_group_name_H-M   'P 1'
#
loop_
_entity.id
_entity.type
_entity.pdbx_description
1 polymer ?
#
loop_
_entity_poly.entity_id
_entity_poly.type
_entity_poly.pdbx_seq_one_letter_code
_entity_poly.pdbx_strand_id
1 'polypeptide(L)'
;MVNRLSAEALWQFSLALYPKVQPLCLQWQDELGANVNLLLLLCYLEQQQLSIGRQQLQQLQAELENFSARFTRPLRQLRRRVSESGLDTAMQQQLKQTLLASELDLERLEQKL
;
A
#
# COMPACT_ATOMS: atom_id res chain seq x y z
N MET A 1 16.15 23.26 -1.37
CA MET A 1 14.68 23.39 -1.41
C MET A 1 14.13 22.53 -0.30
N VAL A 2 13.44 23.12 0.69
CA VAL A 2 12.75 22.36 1.75
C VAL A 2 11.60 21.63 1.08
N ASN A 3 11.71 20.32 0.89
CA ASN A 3 10.62 19.56 0.30
C ASN A 3 9.49 19.53 1.34
N ARG A 4 8.37 20.19 1.06
CA ARG A 4 7.23 20.19 1.98
C ARG A 4 6.72 18.75 2.08
N LEU A 5 6.68 18.21 3.30
CA LEU A 5 5.93 17.01 3.61
C LEU A 5 4.49 17.20 3.13
N SER A 6 4.10 16.46 2.10
CA SER A 6 2.75 16.46 1.55
C SER A 6 2.45 15.07 1.02
N ALA A 7 1.17 14.70 1.06
CA ALA A 7 0.73 13.41 0.54
C ALA A 7 1.08 13.25 -0.96
N GLU A 8 1.03 14.33 -1.74
CA GLU A 8 1.42 14.28 -3.15
C GLU A 8 2.93 14.05 -3.33
N ALA A 9 3.78 14.70 -2.54
CA ALA A 9 5.23 14.46 -2.60
C ALA A 9 5.60 13.03 -2.19
N LEU A 10 4.93 12.49 -1.16
CA LEU A 10 5.09 11.10 -0.74
C LEU A 10 4.61 10.12 -1.83
N TRP A 11 3.50 10.42 -2.51
CA TRP A 11 3.00 9.61 -3.61
C TRP A 11 3.98 9.57 -4.78
N GLN A 12 4.51 10.71 -5.21
CA GLN A 12 5.51 10.77 -6.27
C GLN A 12 6.81 10.04 -5.88
N PHE A 13 7.26 10.19 -4.63
CA PHE A 13 8.36 9.40 -4.10
C PHE A 13 8.08 7.90 -4.15
N SER A 14 6.88 7.49 -3.73
CA SER A 14 6.43 6.10 -3.73
C SER A 14 6.45 5.50 -5.13
N LEU A 15 5.95 6.23 -6.14
CA LEU A 15 5.98 5.79 -7.55
C LEU A 15 7.42 5.58 -8.07
N ALA A 16 8.38 6.39 -7.61
CA ALA A 16 9.77 6.26 -8.02
C ALA A 16 10.54 5.15 -7.28
N LEU A 17 10.23 4.93 -6.00
CA LEU A 17 10.90 3.95 -5.16
C LEU A 17 10.32 2.54 -5.31
N TYR A 18 8.99 2.42 -5.32
CA TYR A 18 8.29 1.14 -5.25
C TYR A 18 8.78 0.11 -6.27
N PRO A 19 8.98 0.43 -7.57
CA PRO A 19 9.49 -0.56 -8.54
C PRO A 19 10.83 -1.20 -8.16
N LYS A 20 11.66 -0.49 -7.38
CA LYS A 20 12.98 -0.97 -6.93
C LYS A 20 12.91 -1.88 -5.71
N VAL A 21 11.86 -1.72 -4.90
CA VAL A 21 11.66 -2.45 -3.63
C VAL A 21 10.46 -3.40 -3.67
N GLN A 22 9.73 -3.43 -4.79
CA GLN A 22 8.49 -4.17 -4.96
C GLN A 22 8.57 -5.65 -4.53
N PRO A 23 9.60 -6.43 -4.93
CA PRO A 23 9.68 -7.83 -4.53
C PRO A 23 9.70 -8.01 -3.00
N LEU A 24 10.46 -7.17 -2.30
CA LEU A 24 10.58 -7.21 -0.85
C LEU A 24 9.30 -6.71 -0.16
N CYS A 25 8.69 -5.65 -0.68
CA CYS A 25 7.41 -5.14 -0.19
C CYS A 25 6.30 -6.19 -0.30
N LEU A 26 6.22 -6.90 -1.44
CA LEU A 26 5.24 -7.96 -1.64
C LEU A 26 5.51 -9.15 -0.71
N GLN A 27 6.78 -9.56 -0.57
CA GLN A 27 7.15 -10.62 0.37
C GLN A 27 6.71 -10.28 1.80
N TRP A 28 7.04 -9.09 2.31
CA TRP A 28 6.66 -8.70 3.68
C TRP A 28 5.16 -8.47 3.82
N GLN A 29 4.48 -7.99 2.78
CA GLN A 29 3.03 -7.89 2.77
C GLN A 29 2.39 -9.28 2.90
N ASP A 30 2.93 -10.28 2.21
CA ASP A 30 2.38 -11.64 2.17
C ASP A 30 2.72 -12.46 3.42
N GLU A 31 3.96 -12.37 3.90
CA GLU A 31 4.45 -13.18 5.02
C GLU A 31 4.15 -12.53 6.38
N LEU A 32 4.24 -11.20 6.47
CA LEU A 32 4.18 -10.46 7.74
C LEU A 32 2.94 -9.56 7.84
N GLY A 33 2.13 -9.46 6.78
CA GLY A 33 1.00 -8.53 6.73
C GLY A 33 1.43 -7.06 6.71
N ALA A 34 2.68 -6.77 6.32
CA ALA A 34 3.24 -5.43 6.35
C ALA A 34 2.43 -4.46 5.47
N ASN A 35 2.21 -3.24 5.99
CA ASN A 35 1.59 -2.17 5.22
C ASN A 35 2.66 -1.50 4.34
N VAL A 36 2.52 -1.63 3.02
CA VAL A 36 3.49 -1.10 2.04
C VAL A 36 3.53 0.42 2.06
N ASN A 37 2.40 1.10 2.23
CA ASN A 37 2.35 2.56 2.36
C ASN A 37 3.16 3.05 3.57
N LEU A 38 3.07 2.34 4.70
CA LEU A 38 3.86 2.67 5.89
C LEU A 38 5.37 2.47 5.65
N LEU A 39 5.76 1.38 4.99
CA LEU A 39 7.17 1.15 4.63
C LEU A 39 7.71 2.28 3.74
N LEU A 40 6.95 2.67 2.72
CA LEU A 40 7.32 3.75 1.81
C LEU A 40 7.41 5.10 2.51
N LEU A 41 6.49 5.38 3.45
CA LEU A 41 6.58 6.57 4.29
C LEU A 41 7.86 6.60 5.13
N LEU A 42 8.23 5.48 5.77
CA LEU A 42 9.45 5.41 6.58
C LEU A 42 10.70 5.66 5.71
N CYS A 43 10.76 5.09 4.51
CA CYS A 43 11.83 5.39 3.56
C CYS A 43 11.85 6.88 3.14
N TYR A 44 10.68 7.49 2.97
CA TYR A 44 10.57 8.90 2.62
C TYR A 44 11.08 9.80 3.74
N LEU A 45 10.67 9.52 4.99
CA LEU A 45 11.12 10.27 6.17
C LEU A 45 12.64 10.19 6.33
N GLU A 46 13.21 8.99 6.16
CA GLU A 46 14.67 8.78 6.19
C GLU A 46 15.38 9.64 5.13
N GLN A 47 14.87 9.68 3.88
CA GLN A 47 15.45 10.52 2.83
C GLN A 47 15.38 12.02 3.17
N GLN A 48 14.34 12.46 3.88
CA GLN A 48 14.20 13.84 4.35
C GLN A 48 14.99 14.12 5.63
N GLN A 49 15.75 13.15 6.17
CA GLN A 49 16.44 13.24 7.46
C GLN A 49 15.50 13.57 8.63
N LEU A 50 14.27 13.04 8.56
CA LEU A 50 13.25 13.20 9.58
C LEU A 50 13.06 11.89 10.33
N SER A 51 12.88 11.98 11.64
CA SER A 51 12.58 10.84 12.49
C SER A 51 11.14 10.90 12.98
N ILE A 52 10.48 9.74 13.04
CA ILE A 52 9.17 9.59 13.67
C ILE A 52 9.33 8.98 15.06
N GLY A 53 8.65 9.57 16.05
CA GLY A 53 8.66 9.02 17.41
C GLY A 53 7.91 7.69 17.47
N ARG A 54 8.31 6.79 18.37
CA ARG A 54 7.68 5.47 18.54
C ARG A 54 6.16 5.54 18.74
N GLN A 55 5.70 6.49 19.56
CA GLN A 55 4.28 6.66 19.84
C GLN A 55 3.49 7.14 18.61
N GLN A 56 4.07 8.06 17.82
CA GLN A 56 3.47 8.54 16.58
C GLN A 56 3.39 7.40 15.55
N LEU A 57 4.45 6.60 15.45
CA LEU A 57 4.47 5.44 14.57
C LEU A 57 3.39 4.41 14.95
N GLN A 58 3.20 4.15 16.24
CA GLN A 58 2.15 3.25 16.73
C GLN A 58 0.74 3.77 16.42
N GLN A 59 0.51 5.07 16.59
CA GLN A 59 -0.78 5.70 16.25
C GLN A 59 -1.07 5.60 14.76
N LEU A 60 -0.08 5.96 13.93
CA LEU A 60 -0.19 5.87 12.48
C LEU A 60 -0.43 4.42 12.03
N GLN A 61 0.32 3.46 12.57
CA GLN A 61 0.13 2.05 12.26
C GLN A 61 -1.29 1.59 12.61
N ALA A 62 -1.85 1.99 13.76
CA ALA A 62 -3.19 1.63 14.16
C ALA A 62 -4.27 2.23 13.24
N GLU A 63 -4.08 3.47 12.80
CA GLU A 63 -5.00 4.15 11.87
C GLU A 63 -5.00 3.49 10.49
N LEU A 64 -3.81 3.27 9.92
CA LEU A 64 -3.67 2.58 8.64
C LEU A 64 -4.19 1.14 8.73
N GLU A 65 -3.94 0.43 9.82
CA GLU A 65 -4.45 -0.93 10.03
C GLU A 65 -5.97 -0.98 10.05
N ASN A 66 -6.63 -0.01 10.70
CA ASN A 66 -8.09 0.06 10.74
C ASN A 66 -8.68 0.27 9.34
N PHE A 67 -8.11 1.19 8.56
CA PHE A 67 -8.53 1.38 7.17
C PHE A 67 -8.27 0.14 6.31
N SER A 68 -7.05 -0.41 6.38
CA SER A 68 -6.62 -1.57 5.60
C SER A 68 -7.49 -2.79 5.87
N ALA A 69 -7.79 -3.07 7.14
CA ALA A 69 -8.61 -4.20 7.55
C ALA A 69 -10.06 -4.10 7.02
N ARG A 70 -10.59 -2.88 6.89
CA ARG A 70 -11.97 -2.63 6.45
C ARG A 70 -12.12 -2.57 4.92
N PHE A 71 -11.11 -2.09 4.21
CA PHE A 71 -11.23 -1.78 2.78
C PHE A 71 -10.18 -2.51 1.93
N THR A 72 -8.89 -2.27 2.17
CA THR A 72 -7.80 -2.76 1.31
C THR A 72 -7.64 -4.28 1.35
N ARG A 73 -7.59 -4.88 2.55
CA ARG A 73 -7.41 -6.34 2.73
C ARG A 73 -8.58 -7.16 2.19
N PRO A 74 -9.86 -6.81 2.44
CA PRO A 74 -10.98 -7.51 1.82
C PRO A 74 -10.92 -7.52 0.29
N LEU A 75 -10.57 -6.38 -0.32
CA LEU A 75 -10.45 -6.28 -1.78
C LEU A 75 -9.29 -7.13 -2.33
N ARG A 76 -8.14 -7.12 -1.65
CA ARG A 76 -6.99 -7.97 -1.97
C ARG A 76 -7.33 -9.46 -1.88
N GLN A 77 -8.06 -9.86 -0.83
CA GLN A 77 -8.54 -11.24 -0.68
C GLN A 77 -9.51 -11.63 -1.80
N LEU A 78 -10.44 -10.75 -2.16
CA LEU A 78 -11.35 -10.96 -3.28
C LEU A 78 -10.57 -11.18 -4.59
N ARG A 79 -9.57 -10.33 -4.87
CA ARG A 79 -8.71 -10.45 -6.06
C ARG A 79 -7.96 -11.79 -6.11
N ARG A 80 -7.46 -12.29 -4.98
CA ARG A 80 -6.79 -13.60 -4.89
C ARG A 80 -7.75 -14.75 -5.22
N ARG A 81 -8.96 -14.70 -4.68
CA ARG A 81 -10.02 -15.70 -4.85
C ARG A 81 -10.64 -15.72 -6.25
N VAL A 82 -10.41 -14.72 -7.11
CA VAL A 82 -10.89 -14.75 -8.50
C VAL A 82 -10.44 -16.00 -9.25
N SER A 83 -9.26 -16.53 -8.94
CA SER A 83 -8.75 -17.77 -9.56
C SER A 83 -9.62 -19.00 -9.25
N GLU A 84 -10.40 -18.95 -8.18
CA GLU A 84 -11.28 -20.03 -7.69
C GLU A 84 -12.72 -19.88 -8.20
N SER A 85 -13.02 -18.83 -8.98
CA SER A 85 -14.38 -18.47 -9.41
C SER A 85 -15.01 -19.41 -10.47
N GLY A 86 -14.22 -20.28 -11.10
CA GLY A 86 -14.67 -21.13 -12.21
C GLY A 86 -14.95 -20.38 -13.52
N LEU A 87 -14.67 -19.07 -13.58
CA LEU A 87 -14.77 -18.27 -14.81
C LEU A 87 -13.69 -18.67 -15.82
N ASP A 88 -13.89 -18.35 -17.10
CA ASP A 88 -12.83 -18.49 -18.09
C ASP A 88 -11.64 -17.56 -17.79
N THR A 89 -10.48 -17.92 -18.32
CA THR A 89 -9.21 -17.22 -18.04
C THR A 89 -9.25 -15.74 -18.41
N ALA A 90 -9.91 -15.35 -19.50
CA ALA A 90 -9.98 -13.96 -19.93
C ALA A 90 -10.86 -13.13 -18.98
N MET A 91 -12.02 -13.66 -18.58
CA MET A 91 -12.88 -13.05 -17.57
C MET A 91 -12.18 -12.93 -16.21
N GLN A 92 -11.45 -13.96 -15.79
CA GLN A 92 -10.66 -13.90 -14.55
C GLN A 92 -9.59 -12.81 -14.60
N GLN A 93 -8.86 -12.70 -15.72
CA GLN A 93 -7.83 -11.68 -15.89
C GLN A 93 -8.43 -10.27 -15.88
N GLN A 94 -9.54 -10.07 -16.57
CA GLN A 94 -10.25 -8.78 -16.59
C GLN A 94 -10.70 -8.37 -15.18
N LEU A 95 -11.32 -9.30 -14.43
CA LEU A 95 -11.77 -9.02 -13.07
C LEU A 95 -10.59 -8.73 -12.12
N LYS A 96 -9.49 -9.49 -12.23
CA LYS A 96 -8.27 -9.24 -11.44
C LYS A 96 -7.69 -7.85 -11.72
N GLN A 97 -7.69 -7.39 -12.96
CA GLN A 97 -7.21 -6.06 -13.32
C GLN A 97 -8.09 -4.95 -12.74
N THR A 98 -9.42 -5.09 -12.83
CA THR A 98 -10.35 -4.13 -12.22
C THR A 98 -10.16 -4.05 -10.70
N LEU A 99 -10.08 -5.20 -10.03
CA LEU A 99 -9.86 -5.24 -8.58
C LEU A 99 -8.49 -4.68 -8.19
N LEU A 100 -7.45 -4.91 -8.99
CA LEU A 100 -6.12 -4.34 -8.76
C LEU A 100 -6.14 -2.81 -8.88
N ALA A 101 -6.83 -2.25 -9.88
CA ALA A 101 -6.97 -0.81 -10.02
C ALA A 101 -7.69 -0.20 -8.80
N SER A 102 -8.79 -0.81 -8.36
CA SER A 102 -9.49 -0.39 -7.14
C SER A 102 -8.64 -0.55 -5.86
N GLU A 103 -7.79 -1.57 -5.79
CA GLU A 103 -6.84 -1.76 -4.68
C GLU A 103 -5.82 -0.61 -4.63
N LEU A 104 -5.27 -0.20 -5.77
CA LEU A 104 -4.35 0.93 -5.86
C LEU A 104 -5.02 2.26 -5.49
N ASP A 105 -6.30 2.45 -5.87
CA ASP A 105 -7.07 3.63 -5.46
C ASP A 105 -7.26 3.70 -3.94
N LEU A 106 -7.55 2.55 -3.30
CA LEU A 106 -7.63 2.45 -1.84
C LEU A 106 -6.29 2.70 -1.18
N GLU A 107 -5.19 2.16 -1.71
CA GLU A 107 -3.84 2.42 -1.17
C GLU A 107 -3.46 3.90 -1.30
N ARG A 108 -3.86 4.57 -2.38
CA ARG A 108 -3.65 6.02 -2.54
C ARG A 108 -4.49 6.86 -1.56
N LEU A 109 -5.70 6.42 -1.23
CA LEU A 109 -6.52 7.06 -0.19
C LEU A 109 -5.92 6.82 1.20
N GLU A 110 -5.48 5.59 1.47
CA GLU A 110 -4.86 5.19 2.74
C GLU A 110 -3.59 6.01 3.01
N GLN A 111 -2.75 6.27 2.00
CA GLN A 111 -1.54 7.09 2.14
C GLN A 111 -1.82 8.58 2.46
N LYS A 112 -3.07 9.04 2.31
CA LYS A 112 -3.48 10.41 2.63
C LYS A 112 -4.03 10.59 4.05
N LEU A 113 -4.30 9.49 4.77
CA LEU A 113 -4.67 9.50 6.18
C LEU A 113 -3.45 9.88 7.03
#